data_AF-A0A5N7K0A0-F1
#
_entry.id   AF-A0A5N7K0A0-F1
#
_cell.length_a   1.000
_cell.length_b   1.000
_cell.length_c   1.000
_cell.angle_alpha   90.00
_cell.angle_beta   90.00
_cell.angle_gamma   90.00
#
_symmetry.space_group_name_H-M   'P 1'
#
loop_
_entity.id
_entity.type
_entity.pdbx_description
1 polymer ?
#
loop_
_entity_poly.entity_id
_entity_poly.type
_entity_poly.pdbx_seq_one_letter_code
_entity_poly.pdbx_strand_id
1 'polypeptide(L)'
;MNERKVYSREFKQRAACMVIDDECSVPDVCATLEIGPTALRRWVDQVRKERQGQPVKGTKAITDEQREIQNLKAKIKRMELEAEILKRLAAALDVGSRSFPMIAELRESYPTAIVCRTFGVKRSSFYEWIGRLGQPDARREELKAKVVEVARSKPGRAWAPE
;
A
#
# COMPACT_ATOMS: atom_id res chain seq x y z
N MET A 1 -23.54 28.68 4.80
CA MET A 1 -22.76 27.47 4.48
C MET A 1 -22.58 26.72 5.80
N ASN A 2 -23.15 25.52 5.95
CA ASN A 2 -23.19 24.83 7.25
C ASN A 2 -21.82 24.17 7.50
N GLU A 3 -21.05 24.67 8.46
CA GLU A 3 -19.71 24.18 8.77
C GLU A 3 -19.81 22.79 9.43
N ARG A 4 -19.15 21.79 8.82
CA ARG A 4 -19.18 20.42 9.36
C ARG A 4 -18.27 20.36 10.58
N LYS A 5 -18.85 20.32 11.78
CA LYS A 5 -18.11 20.04 13.01
C LYS A 5 -17.37 18.70 12.90
N VAL A 6 -16.04 18.72 13.04
CA VAL A 6 -15.20 17.52 13.05
C VAL A 6 -14.87 17.17 14.50
N TYR A 7 -15.28 15.99 14.92
CA TYR A 7 -15.05 15.51 16.29
C TYR A 7 -13.89 14.52 16.33
N SER A 8 -13.05 14.65 17.36
CA SER A 8 -12.00 13.68 17.64
C SER A 8 -12.61 12.32 17.98
N ARG A 9 -11.84 11.28 17.77
CA ARG A 9 -12.28 9.91 18.05
C ARG A 9 -12.55 9.67 19.53
N GLU A 10 -11.65 10.13 20.38
CA GLU A 10 -11.77 10.01 21.84
C GLU A 10 -13.03 10.71 22.33
N PHE A 11 -13.37 11.86 21.75
CA PHE A 11 -14.61 12.56 22.04
C PHE A 11 -15.84 11.74 21.65
N LYS A 12 -15.85 11.15 20.45
CA LYS A 12 -16.95 10.26 20.01
C LYS A 12 -17.11 9.04 20.92
N GLN A 13 -15.98 8.44 21.32
CA GLN A 13 -15.98 7.28 22.22
C GLN A 13 -16.52 7.66 23.59
N ARG A 14 -16.05 8.77 24.18
CA ARG A 14 -16.53 9.26 25.48
C ARG A 14 -18.03 9.59 25.44
N ALA A 15 -18.48 10.32 24.44
CA ALA A 15 -19.90 10.67 24.29
C ALA A 15 -20.78 9.41 24.14
N ALA A 16 -20.30 8.39 23.42
CA ALA A 16 -21.00 7.12 23.31
C ALA A 16 -20.99 6.32 24.62
N CYS A 17 -19.87 6.30 25.36
CA CYS A 17 -19.76 5.69 26.68
C CYS A 17 -20.74 6.30 27.70
N MET A 18 -20.96 7.62 27.67
CA MET A 18 -21.96 8.23 28.58
C MET A 18 -23.37 7.66 28.37
N VAL A 19 -23.73 7.30 27.14
CA VAL A 19 -25.04 6.70 26.84
C VAL A 19 -25.06 5.19 27.09
N ILE A 20 -23.93 4.50 26.90
CA ILE A 20 -23.85 3.03 26.97
C ILE A 20 -23.54 2.54 28.39
N ASP A 21 -22.61 3.20 29.07
CA ASP A 21 -22.05 2.79 30.36
C ASP A 21 -22.69 3.59 31.51
N ASP A 22 -22.84 4.90 31.35
CA ASP A 22 -23.43 5.78 32.38
C ASP A 22 -24.96 5.92 32.26
N GLU A 23 -25.58 5.16 31.35
CA GLU A 23 -27.03 5.11 31.06
C GLU A 23 -27.70 6.49 30.85
N CYS A 24 -26.92 7.50 30.47
CA CYS A 24 -27.45 8.84 30.23
C CYS A 24 -28.36 8.85 28.99
N SER A 25 -29.41 9.67 29.04
CA SER A 25 -30.30 9.80 27.89
C SER A 25 -29.59 10.54 26.74
N VAL A 26 -29.86 10.11 25.50
CA VAL A 26 -29.34 10.78 24.29
C VAL A 26 -29.60 12.30 24.28
N PRO A 27 -30.81 12.82 24.61
CA PRO A 27 -31.03 14.26 24.63
C PRO A 27 -30.19 14.98 25.69
N ASP A 28 -29.98 14.40 26.88
CA ASP A 28 -29.18 15.03 27.95
C ASP A 28 -27.70 15.14 27.55
N VAL A 29 -27.15 14.08 26.96
CA VAL A 29 -25.76 14.08 26.45
C VAL A 29 -25.62 15.06 25.29
N CYS A 30 -26.63 15.17 24.41
CA CYS A 30 -26.61 16.16 23.32
C CYS A 30 -26.64 17.60 23.83
N ALA A 31 -27.43 17.88 24.88
CA ALA A 31 -27.50 19.19 25.50
C ALA A 31 -26.19 19.55 26.22
N THR A 32 -25.60 18.59 26.92
CA THR A 32 -24.36 18.79 27.69
C THR A 32 -23.13 19.00 26.80
N LEU A 33 -23.03 18.26 25.70
CA LEU A 33 -21.86 18.26 24.81
C LEU A 33 -22.07 19.05 23.51
N GLU A 34 -23.23 19.68 23.33
CA GLU A 34 -23.65 20.42 22.14
C GLU A 34 -23.51 19.62 20.81
N ILE A 35 -23.88 18.33 20.87
CA ILE A 35 -23.80 17.39 19.75
C ILE A 35 -25.17 17.24 19.10
N GLY A 36 -25.21 17.10 17.78
CA GLY A 36 -26.45 16.76 17.07
C GLY A 36 -26.94 15.34 17.41
N PRO A 37 -28.23 15.12 17.72
CA PRO A 37 -28.75 13.83 18.19
C PRO A 37 -28.57 12.69 17.18
N THR A 38 -28.63 12.99 15.89
CA THR A 38 -28.38 12.00 14.83
C THR A 38 -26.92 11.52 14.82
N ALA A 39 -25.97 12.42 15.12
CA ALA A 39 -24.55 12.05 15.17
C ALA A 39 -24.27 11.17 16.39
N LEU A 40 -24.78 11.55 17.56
CA LEU A 40 -24.60 10.78 18.79
C LEU A 40 -25.19 9.37 18.67
N ARG A 41 -26.42 9.22 18.17
CA ARG A 41 -27.03 7.90 17.93
C ARG A 41 -26.17 7.01 17.04
N ARG A 42 -25.64 7.55 15.94
CA ARG A 42 -24.74 6.81 15.03
C ARG A 42 -23.47 6.34 15.73
N TRP A 43 -22.88 7.17 16.59
CA TRP A 43 -21.67 6.78 17.34
C TRP A 43 -21.98 5.72 18.40
N VAL A 44 -23.11 5.84 19.10
CA VAL A 44 -23.57 4.82 20.06
C VAL A 44 -23.79 3.49 19.36
N ASP A 45 -24.51 3.47 18.24
CA ASP A 45 -24.74 2.25 17.46
C ASP A 45 -23.43 1.63 16.96
N GLN A 46 -22.48 2.47 16.52
CA GLN A 46 -21.16 2.02 16.08
C GLN A 46 -20.38 1.41 17.26
N VAL A 47 -20.27 2.09 18.40
CA VAL A 47 -19.54 1.59 19.57
C VAL A 47 -20.15 0.29 20.11
N ARG A 48 -21.48 0.17 20.15
CA ARG A 48 -22.17 -1.08 20.52
C ARG A 48 -21.76 -2.24 19.61
N LYS A 49 -21.78 -2.02 18.30
CA LYS A 49 -21.36 -3.02 17.31
C LYS A 49 -19.88 -3.38 17.42
N GLU A 50 -19.00 -2.39 17.64
CA GLU A 50 -17.57 -2.61 17.83
C GLU A 50 -17.28 -3.44 19.09
N ARG A 51 -17.98 -3.19 20.21
CA ARG A 51 -17.86 -4.00 21.44
C ARG A 51 -18.37 -5.44 21.28
N GLN A 52 -19.31 -5.66 20.36
CA GLN A 52 -19.77 -7.00 20.00
C GLN A 52 -18.86 -7.69 18.98
N GLY A 53 -17.71 -7.09 18.62
CA GLY A 53 -16.80 -7.63 17.62
C GLY A 53 -17.35 -7.58 16.18
N GLN A 54 -18.39 -6.78 15.94
CA GLN A 54 -19.02 -6.59 14.62
C GLN A 54 -18.70 -5.21 14.05
N PRO A 55 -17.47 -4.95 13.58
CA PRO A 55 -17.13 -3.64 13.03
C PRO A 55 -17.97 -3.31 11.80
N VAL A 56 -18.39 -2.05 11.70
CA VAL A 56 -19.08 -1.54 10.52
C VAL A 56 -18.07 -1.44 9.37
N LYS A 57 -18.26 -2.26 8.34
CA LYS A 57 -17.39 -2.29 7.14
C LYS A 57 -17.28 -0.89 6.53
N GLY A 58 -16.05 -0.51 6.16
CA GLY A 58 -15.78 0.77 5.49
C GLY A 58 -15.70 2.00 6.41
N THR A 59 -15.88 1.83 7.72
CA THR A 59 -15.74 2.93 8.69
C THR A 59 -14.49 2.78 9.55
N LYS A 60 -13.89 3.91 9.94
CA LYS A 60 -12.79 3.94 10.91
C LYS A 60 -13.34 3.61 12.29
N ALA A 61 -12.68 2.70 12.99
CA ALA A 61 -13.07 2.27 14.33
C ALA A 61 -13.09 3.44 15.33
N ILE A 62 -14.11 3.47 16.20
CA ILE A 62 -14.19 4.41 17.32
C ILE A 62 -13.43 3.85 18.53
N THR A 63 -13.58 2.58 18.89
CA THR A 63 -12.89 1.95 20.03
C THR A 63 -11.44 1.59 19.73
N ASP A 64 -10.57 1.59 20.76
CA ASP A 64 -9.12 1.30 20.66
C ASP A 64 -8.85 -0.11 20.22
N GLU A 65 -9.54 -1.04 20.85
CA GLU A 65 -9.46 -2.44 20.51
C GLU A 65 -9.82 -2.69 19.04
N GLN A 66 -10.96 -2.16 18.57
CA GLN A 66 -11.39 -2.39 17.19
C GLN A 66 -10.46 -1.74 16.16
N ARG A 67 -9.83 -0.62 16.52
CA ARG A 67 -8.80 0.02 15.71
C ARG A 67 -7.56 -0.85 15.62
N GLU A 68 -7.11 -1.41 16.73
CA GLU A 68 -5.95 -2.29 16.72
C GLU A 68 -6.23 -3.56 15.92
N ILE A 69 -7.43 -4.13 16.04
CA ILE A 69 -7.87 -5.23 15.18
C ILE A 69 -7.81 -4.85 13.68
N GLN A 70 -8.26 -3.64 13.31
CA GLN A 70 -8.16 -3.17 11.91
C GLN A 70 -6.70 -3.02 11.47
N ASN A 71 -5.84 -2.44 12.30
CA ASN A 71 -4.41 -2.28 12.02
C ASN A 71 -3.72 -3.64 11.84
N LEU A 72 -3.98 -4.58 12.74
CA LEU A 72 -3.42 -5.92 12.72
C LEU A 72 -3.90 -6.69 11.48
N LYS A 73 -5.20 -6.64 11.16
CA LYS A 73 -5.73 -7.24 9.91
C LYS A 73 -5.06 -6.66 8.66
N ALA A 74 -4.85 -5.34 8.63
CA ALA A 74 -4.13 -4.70 7.51
C ALA A 74 -2.66 -5.14 7.44
N LYS A 75 -2.00 -5.29 8.59
CA LYS A 75 -0.61 -5.78 8.68
C LYS A 75 -0.49 -7.23 8.23
N ILE A 76 -1.39 -8.11 8.67
CA ILE A 76 -1.45 -9.53 8.26
C ILE A 76 -1.63 -9.61 6.75
N LYS A 77 -2.64 -8.94 6.19
CA LYS A 77 -2.88 -8.93 4.74
C LYS A 77 -1.65 -8.46 3.95
N ARG A 78 -0.95 -7.44 4.46
CA ARG A 78 0.29 -6.96 3.85
C ARG A 78 1.40 -8.02 3.90
N MET A 79 1.60 -8.66 5.05
CA MET A 79 2.62 -9.70 5.22
C MET A 79 2.31 -10.94 4.37
N GLU A 80 1.05 -11.32 4.23
CA GLU A 80 0.62 -12.41 3.35
C GLU A 80 0.99 -12.13 1.88
N LEU A 81 0.71 -10.91 1.39
CA LEU A 81 1.10 -10.49 0.05
C LEU A 81 2.63 -10.45 -0.13
N GLU A 82 3.37 -9.94 0.86
CA GLU A 82 4.83 -9.92 0.80
C GLU A 82 5.41 -11.34 0.77
N ALA A 83 4.86 -12.27 1.55
CA ALA A 83 5.26 -13.68 1.56
C ALA A 83 4.92 -14.39 0.24
N GLU A 84 3.76 -14.10 -0.36
CA GLU A 84 3.36 -14.63 -1.67
C GLU A 84 4.34 -14.18 -2.77
N ILE A 85 4.71 -12.89 -2.77
CA ILE A 85 5.72 -12.36 -3.69
C ILE A 85 7.04 -13.09 -3.51
N LEU A 86 7.52 -13.24 -2.26
CA LEU A 86 8.79 -13.93 -1.98
C LEU A 86 8.78 -15.39 -2.43
N LYS A 87 7.66 -16.11 -2.28
CA LYS A 87 7.51 -17.47 -2.81
C LYS A 87 7.66 -17.50 -4.33
N ARG A 88 7.04 -16.55 -5.03
CA ARG A 88 7.18 -16.41 -6.49
C ARG A 88 8.62 -16.05 -6.89
N LEU A 89 9.34 -15.25 -6.10
CA LEU A 89 10.76 -14.96 -6.32
C LEU A 89 11.63 -16.22 -6.17
N ALA A 90 11.40 -16.99 -5.10
CA ALA A 90 12.16 -18.20 -4.83
C ALA A 90 11.97 -19.23 -5.95
N ALA A 91 10.76 -19.34 -6.52
CA ALA A 91 10.53 -20.19 -7.68
C ALA A 91 11.27 -19.72 -8.96
N ALA A 92 11.58 -18.42 -9.05
CA ALA A 92 12.23 -17.79 -10.19
C ALA A 92 13.77 -17.70 -10.07
N LEU A 93 14.39 -18.42 -9.12
CA LEU A 93 15.83 -18.37 -8.74
C LEU A 93 16.83 -18.77 -9.85
N ASP A 94 16.89 -17.98 -10.92
CA ASP A 94 18.09 -17.75 -11.73
C ASP A 94 18.32 -16.24 -11.85
N VAL A 95 18.60 -15.56 -10.73
CA VAL A 95 18.62 -14.08 -10.70
C VAL A 95 19.88 -13.54 -10.03
N GLY A 96 20.98 -13.60 -10.77
CA GLY A 96 22.00 -12.56 -10.68
C GLY A 96 21.43 -11.22 -11.15
N SER A 97 21.41 -10.21 -10.26
CA SER A 97 21.29 -8.76 -10.57
C SER A 97 20.06 -8.20 -11.31
N ARG A 98 18.94 -8.93 -11.47
CA ARG A 98 17.74 -8.38 -12.18
C ARG A 98 16.56 -8.02 -11.27
N SER A 99 16.77 -7.20 -10.25
CA SER A 99 15.69 -6.72 -9.37
C SER A 99 14.61 -5.93 -10.14
N PHE A 100 14.99 -5.00 -11.03
CA PHE A 100 14.02 -4.15 -11.72
C PHE A 100 13.16 -4.86 -12.79
N PRO A 101 13.71 -5.72 -13.67
CA PRO A 101 12.89 -6.53 -14.58
C PRO A 101 11.87 -7.40 -13.84
N MET A 102 12.26 -8.01 -12.72
CA MET A 102 11.35 -8.85 -11.93
C MET A 102 10.26 -8.03 -11.24
N ILE A 103 10.58 -6.82 -10.76
CA ILE A 103 9.56 -5.86 -10.27
C ILE A 103 8.59 -5.48 -11.41
N ALA A 104 9.06 -5.37 -12.65
CA ALA A 104 8.23 -5.03 -13.80
C ALA A 104 7.22 -6.13 -14.16
N GLU A 105 7.60 -7.39 -14.04
CA GLU A 105 6.70 -8.54 -14.22
C GLU A 105 5.67 -8.62 -13.07
N LEU A 106 6.14 -8.57 -11.82
CA LEU A 106 5.28 -8.77 -10.65
C LEU A 106 4.25 -7.66 -10.42
N ARG A 107 4.47 -6.46 -10.99
CA ARG A 107 3.50 -5.37 -10.88
C ARG A 107 2.16 -5.68 -11.57
N GLU A 108 2.13 -6.65 -12.49
CA GLU A 108 0.89 -7.05 -13.18
C GLU A 108 -0.09 -7.74 -12.23
N SER A 109 0.43 -8.50 -11.26
CA SER A 109 -0.37 -9.23 -10.28
C SER A 109 -0.43 -8.56 -8.91
N TYR A 110 0.57 -7.74 -8.56
CA TYR A 110 0.70 -7.17 -7.21
C TYR A 110 0.90 -5.65 -7.23
N PRO A 111 0.42 -4.93 -6.20
CA PRO A 111 0.67 -3.50 -6.09
C PRO A 111 2.16 -3.16 -6.06
N THR A 112 2.61 -2.26 -6.95
CA THR A 112 4.03 -1.86 -7.08
C THR A 112 4.65 -1.41 -5.76
N ALA A 113 3.87 -0.80 -4.86
CA ALA A 113 4.33 -0.39 -3.54
C ALA A 113 4.85 -1.57 -2.69
N ILE A 114 4.15 -2.70 -2.78
CA ILE A 114 4.48 -3.91 -2.03
C ILE A 114 5.68 -4.58 -2.68
N VAL A 115 5.64 -4.76 -4.00
CA VAL A 115 6.74 -5.35 -4.76
C VAL A 115 8.05 -4.58 -4.51
N CYS A 116 8.07 -3.25 -4.71
CA CYS A 116 9.28 -2.45 -4.45
C CYS A 116 9.78 -2.59 -3.01
N ARG A 117 8.88 -2.65 -2.02
CA ARG A 117 9.25 -2.85 -0.61
C ARG A 117 9.88 -4.24 -0.39
N THR A 118 9.29 -5.30 -0.94
CA THR A 118 9.81 -6.68 -0.84
C THR A 118 11.22 -6.79 -1.39
N PHE A 119 11.52 -6.05 -2.46
CA PHE A 119 12.86 -5.99 -3.06
C PHE A 119 13.81 -4.98 -2.40
N GLY A 120 13.36 -4.23 -1.39
CA GLY A 120 14.18 -3.18 -0.75
C GLY A 120 14.48 -1.97 -1.63
N VAL A 121 13.70 -1.74 -2.69
CA VAL A 121 13.93 -0.67 -3.66
C VAL A 121 12.94 0.48 -3.47
N LYS A 122 13.40 1.73 -3.62
CA LYS A 122 12.50 2.89 -3.62
C LYS A 122 11.60 2.87 -4.85
N ARG A 123 10.32 3.17 -4.66
CA ARG A 123 9.32 3.19 -5.74
C ARG A 123 9.68 4.21 -6.84
N SER A 124 10.28 5.34 -6.47
CA SER A 124 10.79 6.34 -7.42
C SER A 124 11.87 5.77 -8.33
N SER A 125 12.85 5.04 -7.78
CA SER A 125 13.93 4.42 -8.55
C SER A 125 13.42 3.40 -9.57
N PHE A 126 12.33 2.69 -9.26
CA PHE A 126 11.68 1.81 -10.22
C PHE A 126 11.03 2.58 -11.38
N TYR A 127 10.29 3.65 -11.09
CA TYR A 127 9.68 4.47 -12.15
C TYR A 127 10.72 5.26 -12.96
N GLU A 128 11.82 5.72 -12.34
CA GLU A 128 12.98 6.28 -13.06
C GLU A 128 13.61 5.25 -14.00
N TRP A 129 13.75 4.00 -13.56
CA TRP A 129 14.24 2.92 -14.40
C TRP A 129 13.31 2.62 -15.57
N ILE A 130 11.99 2.60 -15.36
CA ILE A 130 11.00 2.51 -16.46
C ILE A 130 11.14 3.70 -17.41
N GLY A 131 11.27 4.91 -16.88
CA GLY A 131 11.45 6.12 -17.69
C GLY A 131 12.70 6.04 -18.56
N ARG A 132 13.82 5.52 -18.02
CA ARG A 132 15.06 5.29 -18.77
C ARG A 132 14.93 4.22 -19.85
N LEU A 133 14.12 3.18 -19.65
CA LEU A 133 13.86 2.18 -20.69
C LEU A 133 13.12 2.77 -21.90
N GLY A 134 12.30 3.80 -21.69
CA GLY A 134 11.59 4.52 -22.75
C GLY A 134 12.42 5.61 -23.44
N GLN A 135 13.62 5.93 -22.95
CA GLN A 135 14.52 6.90 -23.57
C GLN A 135 15.63 6.19 -24.34
N PRO A 136 15.81 6.49 -25.65
CA PRO A 136 17.00 6.08 -26.37
C PRO A 136 18.22 6.67 -25.67
N ASP A 137 19.03 5.80 -25.07
CA ASP A 137 20.34 6.22 -24.55
C ASP A 137 21.22 6.52 -25.78
N ALA A 138 21.30 7.81 -26.14
CA ALA A 138 22.04 8.29 -27.30
C ALA A 138 23.51 7.81 -27.26
N ARG A 139 24.10 7.73 -26.07
CA ARG A 139 25.47 7.22 -25.88
C ARG A 139 25.54 5.71 -26.11
N ARG A 140 24.53 4.96 -25.69
CA ARG A 140 24.44 3.51 -25.95
C ARG A 140 24.20 3.21 -27.42
N GLU A 141 23.37 3.99 -28.11
CA GLU A 141 23.18 3.89 -29.56
C GLU A 141 24.46 4.23 -30.31
N GLU A 142 25.17 5.28 -29.90
CA GLU A 142 26.48 5.62 -30.45
C GLU A 142 27.51 4.50 -30.22
N LEU A 143 27.54 3.91 -29.01
CA LEU A 143 28.41 2.77 -28.70
C LEU A 143 28.04 1.53 -29.52
N LYS A 144 26.75 1.24 -29.72
CA LYS A 144 26.30 0.15 -30.59
C LYS A 144 26.73 0.39 -32.04
N ALA A 145 26.59 1.63 -32.54
CA ALA A 145 27.03 1.99 -33.88
C ALA A 145 28.54 1.79 -34.03
N LYS A 146 29.34 2.20 -33.05
CA LYS A 146 30.80 1.96 -33.01
C LYS A 146 31.16 0.48 -32.96
N VAL A 147 30.43 -0.34 -32.20
CA VAL A 147 30.64 -1.80 -32.17
C VAL A 147 30.32 -2.44 -33.52
N VAL A 148 29.23 -2.04 -34.17
CA VAL A 148 28.85 -2.51 -35.51
C VAL A 148 29.89 -2.10 -36.55
N GLU A 149 30.42 -0.88 -36.45
CA GLU A 149 31.49 -0.38 -37.32
C GLU A 149 32.79 -1.17 -37.13
N VAL A 150 33.20 -1.42 -35.88
CA VAL A 150 34.36 -2.26 -35.57
C VAL A 150 34.17 -3.69 -36.09
N ALA A 151 32.98 -4.27 -35.94
CA ALA A 151 32.66 -5.59 -36.46
C ALA A 151 32.69 -5.65 -38.00
N ARG A 152 32.28 -4.57 -38.69
CA ARG A 152 32.38 -4.45 -40.15
C ARG A 152 33.81 -4.25 -40.63
N SER A 153 34.61 -3.47 -39.88
CA SER A 153 36.02 -3.21 -40.18
C SER A 153 36.93 -4.42 -39.99
N LYS A 154 36.47 -5.41 -39.21
CA LYS A 154 37.15 -6.68 -38.97
C LYS A 154 36.29 -7.83 -39.48
N PRO A 155 36.21 -8.07 -40.80
CA PRO A 155 35.67 -9.33 -41.29
C PRO A 155 36.49 -10.45 -40.63
N GLY A 156 35.78 -11.41 -40.03
CA GLY A 156 36.38 -12.40 -39.15
C GLY A 156 37.64 -13.00 -39.73
N ARG A 157 38.67 -13.20 -38.89
CA ARG A 157 39.70 -14.18 -39.20
C ARG A 157 38.97 -15.49 -39.50
N ALA A 158 38.92 -15.84 -40.78
CA ALA A 158 38.50 -17.16 -41.22
C ALA A 158 39.36 -18.15 -40.44
N TRP A 159 38.71 -18.93 -39.58
CA TRP A 159 39.35 -20.06 -38.95
C TRP A 159 39.66 -21.04 -40.09
N ALA A 160 40.91 -21.08 -40.53
CA ALA A 160 41.38 -22.06 -41.50
C ALA A 160 41.75 -23.33 -40.71
N PRO A 161 41.03 -24.44 -40.87
CA PRO A 161 41.47 -25.72 -40.31
C PRO A 161 42.67 -26.24 -41.12
N GLU A 162 43.71 -26.66 -40.42
CA GLU A 162 44.76 -27.55 -40.96
C GLU A 162 44.27 -29.01 -40.98
#